data_AF-D9WFR3-F1
#
_entry.id   AF-D9WFR3-F1
#
_cell.length_a   1.000
_cell.length_b   1.000
_cell.length_c   1.000
_cell.angle_alpha   90.00
_cell.angle_beta   90.00
_cell.angle_gamma   90.00
#
_symmetry.space_group_name_H-M   'P 1'
#
loop_
_entity.id
_entity.type
_entity.pdbx_description
1 polymer ?
#
loop_
_entity_poly.entity_id
_entity_poly.type
_entity_poly.pdbx_seq_one_letter_code
_entity_poly.pdbx_strand_id
1 'polypeptide(L)'
;DTPVPPPAAWNATSRAASRAPLGELFASWAARTPRAAALVAGDRTWSFGEVDAWANRLAHHLIGRGVGPERVVALVLPRSAELVVAELAVAKAGAAFLPVDPAHPEERRAMMLADARPVVVLDDPEHIRAVTGPEHTPGDADRLAPLLPEHPAYVIYTSGSTGVPKGVMVPHAGLGNFAAATAEHYQVRPGDRVLQFSSPSFDASVLELCSSLLAGAALVVPPEGPLLGAELAAVLREHRVTHALIPPAALATVPPEEVHEGLPEFRTLIVGAEACPADLVDLWAPGRRMVNSYGPTEATVVATWTDALEAGSGNPPIGRPLPNTRVYVLDEA
;
A
#
# COMPACT_ATOMS: atom_id res chain seq x y z
N ASP A 1 -35.55 0.98 6.13
CA ASP A 1 -35.71 0.14 4.94
C ASP A 1 -35.47 0.92 3.66
N THR A 2 -34.20 1.10 3.31
CA THR A 2 -33.80 1.56 1.98
C THR A 2 -33.85 0.35 1.06
N PRO A 3 -34.61 0.36 -0.05
CA PRO A 3 -34.70 -0.80 -0.93
C PRO A 3 -33.31 -1.17 -1.46
N VAL A 4 -32.97 -2.45 -1.30
CA VAL A 4 -31.73 -3.01 -1.83
C VAL A 4 -31.79 -2.90 -3.36
N PRO A 5 -30.85 -2.18 -4.01
CA PRO A 5 -30.89 -2.01 -5.46
C PRO A 5 -30.78 -3.36 -6.17
N PRO A 6 -31.30 -3.50 -7.42
CA PRO A 6 -31.17 -4.74 -8.16
C PRO A 6 -29.69 -5.09 -8.40
N PRO A 7 -29.30 -6.37 -8.52
CA PRO A 7 -27.90 -6.79 -8.63
C PRO A 7 -27.10 -6.10 -9.75
N ALA A 8 -27.77 -5.76 -10.87
CA ALA A 8 -27.16 -5.03 -11.97
C ALA A 8 -26.70 -3.61 -11.57
N ALA A 9 -27.39 -2.96 -10.63
CA ALA A 9 -27.04 -1.64 -10.12
C ALA A 9 -25.86 -1.68 -9.13
N TRP A 10 -25.59 -2.82 -8.46
CA TRP A 10 -24.40 -2.96 -7.61
C TRP A 10 -23.10 -2.93 -8.41
N ASN A 11 -23.14 -3.44 -9.64
CA ASN A 11 -21.99 -3.51 -10.55
C ASN A 11 -21.89 -2.31 -11.51
N ALA A 12 -22.73 -1.28 -11.32
CA ALA A 12 -22.65 -0.02 -12.05
C ALA A 12 -21.57 0.90 -11.46
N THR A 13 -20.34 0.39 -11.35
CA THR A 13 -19.20 1.04 -10.67
C THR A 13 -18.28 1.81 -11.63
N SER A 14 -18.62 1.85 -12.92
CA SER A 14 -17.79 2.48 -13.94
C SER A 14 -17.57 3.96 -13.67
N ARG A 15 -16.30 4.37 -13.64
CA ARG A 15 -15.88 5.76 -13.42
C ARG A 15 -14.62 6.07 -14.20
N ALA A 16 -14.49 7.29 -14.70
CA ALA A 16 -13.23 7.75 -15.29
C ALA A 16 -12.11 7.71 -14.25
N ALA A 17 -10.99 7.07 -14.59
CA ALA A 17 -9.84 6.91 -13.70
C ALA A 17 -8.53 7.05 -14.46
N SER A 18 -7.50 7.53 -13.75
CA SER A 18 -6.15 7.58 -14.29
C SER A 18 -5.62 6.17 -14.53
N ARG A 19 -4.93 5.98 -15.65
CA ARG A 19 -4.14 4.77 -15.96
C ARG A 19 -2.63 5.05 -15.85
N ALA A 20 -2.25 6.20 -15.28
CA ALA A 20 -0.86 6.60 -15.18
C ALA A 20 -0.06 5.58 -14.35
N PRO A 21 1.19 5.28 -14.74
CA PRO A 21 2.10 4.46 -13.94
C PRO A 21 2.32 4.98 -12.52
N LEU A 22 2.65 4.07 -11.60
CA LEU A 22 2.84 4.38 -10.18
C LEU A 22 3.87 5.50 -9.98
N GLY A 23 5.01 5.40 -10.68
CA GLY A 23 6.07 6.42 -10.61
C GLY A 23 5.61 7.80 -11.07
N GLU A 24 4.69 7.88 -12.03
CA GLU A 24 4.12 9.14 -12.51
C GLU A 24 3.06 9.70 -11.55
N LEU A 25 2.24 8.84 -10.96
CA LEU A 25 1.28 9.24 -9.92
C LEU A 25 2.02 9.93 -8.76
N PHE A 26 3.11 9.33 -8.29
CA PHE A 26 3.97 9.92 -7.26
C PHE A 26 4.65 11.22 -7.74
N ALA A 27 5.30 11.20 -8.90
CA ALA A 27 5.97 12.39 -9.45
C ALA A 27 5.02 13.58 -9.61
N SER A 28 3.75 13.32 -9.94
CA SER A 28 2.72 14.35 -10.05
C SER A 28 2.43 15.05 -8.71
N TRP A 29 2.45 14.30 -7.59
CA TRP A 29 2.35 14.87 -6.25
C TRP A 29 3.62 15.60 -5.84
N ALA A 30 4.79 15.06 -6.16
CA ALA A 30 6.06 15.74 -5.91
C ALA A 30 6.17 17.09 -6.62
N ALA A 31 5.66 17.20 -7.84
CA ALA A 31 5.60 18.47 -8.55
C ALA A 31 4.57 19.46 -7.93
N ARG A 32 3.41 18.96 -7.47
CA ARG A 32 2.35 19.80 -6.88
C ARG A 32 2.70 20.32 -5.49
N THR A 33 3.30 19.49 -4.65
CA THR A 33 3.53 19.79 -3.23
C THR A 33 4.95 19.42 -2.78
N PRO A 34 6.01 19.95 -3.42
CA PRO A 34 7.39 19.49 -3.21
C PRO A 34 7.89 19.69 -1.77
N ARG A 35 7.31 20.65 -1.04
CA ARG A 35 7.68 20.99 0.34
C ARG A 35 6.80 20.32 1.40
N ALA A 36 5.75 19.59 1.02
CA ALA A 36 4.91 18.87 1.97
C ALA A 36 5.60 17.59 2.43
N ALA A 37 5.35 17.16 3.66
CA ALA A 37 5.87 15.90 4.19
C ALA A 37 5.33 14.70 3.38
N ALA A 38 6.23 13.80 2.99
CA ALA A 38 5.90 12.58 2.24
C ALA A 38 6.23 11.33 3.04
N LEU A 39 7.43 11.27 3.62
CA LEU A 39 7.90 10.07 4.30
C LEU A 39 8.40 10.43 5.68
N VAL A 40 7.98 9.69 6.69
CA VAL A 40 8.38 9.89 8.09
C VAL A 40 8.95 8.57 8.60
N ALA A 41 10.19 8.57 9.08
CA ALA A 41 10.81 7.39 9.70
C ALA A 41 11.70 7.85 10.86
N GLY A 42 11.43 7.34 12.06
CA GLY A 42 12.05 7.83 13.29
C GLY A 42 11.80 9.32 13.49
N ASP A 43 12.88 10.07 13.73
CA ASP A 43 12.90 11.52 13.91
C ASP A 43 12.98 12.30 12.58
N ARG A 44 13.17 11.61 11.46
CA ARG A 44 13.34 12.23 10.14
C ARG A 44 12.03 12.28 9.36
N THR A 45 11.80 13.44 8.75
CA THR A 45 10.71 13.67 7.79
C THR A 45 11.32 14.15 6.49
N TRP A 46 11.02 13.45 5.39
CA TRP A 46 11.35 13.86 4.04
C TRP A 46 10.12 14.44 3.37
N SER A 47 10.33 15.53 2.64
CA SER A 47 9.32 16.13 1.79
C SER A 47 9.13 15.33 0.50
N PHE A 48 8.02 15.54 -0.21
CA PHE A 48 7.78 14.89 -1.50
C PHE A 48 8.90 15.17 -2.51
N GLY A 49 9.46 16.39 -2.54
CA GLY A 49 10.56 16.74 -3.43
C GLY A 49 11.85 16.00 -3.09
N GLU A 50 12.15 15.82 -1.80
CA GLU A 50 13.33 15.07 -1.36
C GLU A 50 13.21 13.57 -1.66
N VAL A 51 12.04 12.99 -1.42
CA VAL A 51 11.76 11.58 -1.76
C VAL A 51 11.82 11.38 -3.27
N ASP A 52 11.27 12.30 -4.07
CA ASP A 52 11.31 12.23 -5.53
C ASP A 52 12.73 12.31 -6.07
N ALA A 53 13.53 13.27 -5.61
CA ALA A 53 14.94 13.37 -5.99
C ALA A 53 15.71 12.09 -5.63
N TRP A 54 15.48 11.54 -4.43
CA TRP A 54 16.13 10.31 -4.00
C TRP A 54 15.73 9.10 -4.86
N ALA A 55 14.44 8.91 -5.09
CA ALA A 55 13.92 7.85 -5.95
C ALA A 55 14.40 8.01 -7.40
N ASN A 56 14.51 9.24 -7.91
CA ASN A 56 15.00 9.51 -9.26
C ASN A 56 16.48 9.12 -9.41
N ARG A 57 17.35 9.46 -8.45
CA ARG A 57 18.77 9.05 -8.49
C ARG A 57 18.90 7.53 -8.52
N LEU A 58 18.15 6.83 -7.67
CA LEU A 58 18.14 5.37 -7.66
C LEU A 58 17.55 4.80 -8.96
N ALA A 59 16.48 5.38 -9.51
CA ALA A 59 15.88 4.94 -10.76
C ALA A 59 16.87 5.01 -11.93
N HIS A 60 17.60 6.13 -12.07
CA HIS A 60 18.65 6.29 -13.09
C HIS A 60 19.78 5.27 -12.91
N HIS A 61 20.20 5.02 -11.67
CA HIS A 61 21.19 3.98 -11.38
C HIS A 61 20.70 2.59 -11.80
N LEU A 62 19.46 2.24 -11.47
CA LEU A 62 18.83 0.97 -11.84
C LEU A 62 18.68 0.81 -13.35
N ILE A 63 18.26 1.86 -14.06
CA ILE A 63 18.20 1.88 -15.52
C ILE A 63 19.57 1.55 -16.13
N GLY A 64 20.64 2.17 -15.62
CA GLY A 64 22.02 1.88 -16.02
C GLY A 64 22.47 0.43 -15.74
N ARG A 65 21.75 -0.30 -14.90
CA ARG A 65 21.95 -1.73 -14.58
C ARG A 65 21.06 -2.67 -15.39
N GLY A 66 20.29 -2.16 -16.35
CA GLY A 66 19.41 -2.98 -17.18
C GLY A 66 17.99 -3.14 -16.64
N VAL A 67 17.59 -2.34 -15.64
CA VAL A 67 16.20 -2.31 -15.14
C VAL A 67 15.31 -1.51 -16.09
N GLY A 68 14.11 -2.02 -16.36
CA GLY A 68 13.11 -1.37 -17.19
C GLY A 68 11.82 -2.19 -17.31
N PRO A 69 10.92 -1.81 -18.23
CA PRO A 69 9.70 -2.57 -18.54
C PRO A 69 9.87 -4.08 -18.67
N GLU A 70 8.87 -4.85 -18.21
CA GLU A 70 8.84 -6.32 -18.24
C GLU A 70 9.95 -7.01 -17.40
N ARG A 71 10.61 -6.26 -16.50
CA ARG A 71 11.62 -6.79 -15.56
C ARG A 71 11.13 -6.69 -14.12
N VAL A 72 11.70 -7.56 -13.28
CA VAL A 72 11.47 -7.57 -11.82
C VAL A 72 12.74 -7.17 -11.09
N VAL A 73 12.60 -6.33 -10.06
CA VAL A 73 13.65 -6.01 -9.09
C VAL A 73 13.21 -6.51 -7.73
N ALA A 74 14.02 -7.36 -7.09
CA ALA A 74 13.72 -7.85 -5.75
C ALA A 74 14.24 -6.86 -4.70
N LEU A 75 13.42 -6.58 -3.70
CA LEU A 75 13.72 -5.70 -2.57
C LEU A 75 13.80 -6.55 -1.31
N VAL A 76 15.01 -7.01 -0.96
CA VAL A 76 15.27 -7.80 0.25
C VAL A 76 15.64 -6.84 1.38
N LEU A 77 14.68 -6.02 1.79
CA LEU A 77 14.89 -4.92 2.72
C LEU A 77 13.85 -4.99 3.85
N PRO A 78 14.23 -4.65 5.09
CA PRO A 78 13.26 -4.46 6.15
C PRO A 78 12.41 -3.23 5.88
N ARG A 79 11.28 -3.13 6.57
CA ARG A 79 10.43 -1.92 6.58
C ARG A 79 11.27 -0.71 6.97
N SER A 80 11.43 0.23 6.05
CA SER A 80 12.34 1.37 6.15
C SER A 80 11.99 2.46 5.13
N ALA A 81 12.58 3.65 5.29
CA ALA A 81 12.45 4.70 4.29
C ALA A 81 13.10 4.30 2.95
N GLU A 82 14.20 3.57 3.02
CA GLU A 82 14.96 3.06 1.87
C GLU A 82 14.14 2.08 1.05
N LEU A 83 13.37 1.20 1.69
CA LEU A 83 12.45 0.30 1.01
C LEU A 83 11.41 1.10 0.20
N VAL A 84 10.74 2.08 0.80
CA VAL A 84 9.73 2.91 0.12
C VAL A 84 10.35 3.65 -1.07
N VAL A 85 11.56 4.18 -0.90
CA VAL A 85 12.30 4.84 -1.98
C VAL A 85 12.66 3.86 -3.09
N ALA A 86 13.05 2.63 -2.75
CA ALA A 86 13.36 1.59 -3.72
C ALA A 86 12.12 1.17 -4.52
N GLU A 87 10.95 1.03 -3.89
CA GLU A 87 9.68 0.76 -4.58
C GLU A 87 9.36 1.86 -5.61
N LEU A 88 9.47 3.13 -5.20
CA LEU A 88 9.25 4.28 -6.09
C LEU A 88 10.30 4.33 -7.21
N ALA A 89 11.56 4.06 -6.92
CA ALA A 89 12.65 4.08 -7.90
C ALA A 89 12.47 2.98 -8.96
N VAL A 90 12.11 1.77 -8.55
CA VAL A 90 11.82 0.65 -9.45
C VAL A 90 10.63 0.98 -10.35
N ALA A 91 9.54 1.51 -9.78
CA ALA A 91 8.38 1.95 -10.55
C ALA A 91 8.72 3.08 -11.54
N LYS A 92 9.59 4.02 -11.17
CA LYS A 92 10.07 5.11 -12.04
C LYS A 92 10.97 4.60 -13.18
N ALA A 93 11.81 3.59 -12.90
CA ALA A 93 12.57 2.87 -13.91
C ALA A 93 11.67 2.06 -14.87
N GLY A 94 10.43 1.79 -14.46
CA GLY A 94 9.41 1.09 -15.25
C GLY A 94 9.41 -0.42 -15.06
N ALA A 95 10.11 -0.93 -14.04
CA ALA A 95 10.10 -2.33 -13.67
C ALA A 95 9.09 -2.61 -12.54
N ALA A 96 8.80 -3.90 -12.30
CA ALA A 96 8.03 -4.32 -11.15
C ALA A 96 8.93 -4.53 -9.93
N PHE A 97 8.52 -4.02 -8.78
CA PHE A 97 9.17 -4.37 -7.51
C PHE A 97 8.60 -5.66 -6.93
N LEU A 98 9.47 -6.48 -6.33
CA LEU A 98 9.11 -7.67 -5.58
C LEU A 98 9.67 -7.51 -4.16
N PRO A 99 8.86 -7.12 -3.16
CA PRO A 99 9.29 -7.07 -1.78
C PRO A 99 9.52 -8.48 -1.25
N VAL A 100 10.64 -8.69 -0.57
CA VAL A 100 11.01 -9.96 0.06
C VAL A 100 11.40 -9.66 1.50
N ASP A 101 10.55 -10.07 2.44
CA ASP A 101 10.81 -9.85 3.87
C ASP A 101 12.10 -10.61 4.30
N PRO A 102 13.14 -9.90 4.80
CA PRO A 102 14.35 -10.55 5.28
C PRO A 102 14.10 -11.52 6.44
N ALA A 103 13.02 -11.34 7.19
CA ALA A 103 12.63 -12.23 8.30
C ALA A 103 12.05 -13.57 7.83
N HIS A 104 11.70 -13.72 6.55
CA HIS A 104 11.30 -15.02 6.01
C HIS A 104 12.44 -16.04 6.09
N PRO A 105 12.15 -17.35 6.23
CA PRO A 105 13.17 -18.40 6.14
C PRO A 105 13.97 -18.31 4.84
N GLU A 106 15.26 -18.66 4.90
CA GLU A 106 16.18 -18.55 3.76
C GLU A 106 15.68 -19.34 2.55
N GLU A 107 15.17 -20.55 2.76
CA GLU A 107 14.62 -21.40 1.69
C GLU A 107 13.45 -20.73 0.98
N ARG A 108 12.60 -20.01 1.73
CA ARG A 108 11.48 -19.25 1.16
C ARG A 108 11.97 -18.09 0.31
N ARG A 109 12.96 -17.33 0.80
CA ARG A 109 13.55 -16.21 0.04
C ARG A 109 14.24 -16.74 -1.23
N ALA A 110 15.04 -17.79 -1.12
CA ALA A 110 15.74 -18.40 -2.24
C ALA A 110 14.77 -18.90 -3.32
N MET A 111 13.68 -19.55 -2.92
CA MET A 111 12.63 -19.99 -3.84
C MET A 111 11.97 -18.81 -4.57
N MET A 112 11.59 -17.75 -3.86
CA MET A 112 10.99 -16.55 -4.48
C MET A 112 11.94 -15.92 -5.51
N LEU A 113 13.23 -15.78 -5.18
CA LEU A 113 14.23 -15.21 -6.09
C LEU A 113 14.49 -16.11 -7.30
N ALA A 114 14.53 -17.44 -7.11
CA ALA A 114 14.72 -18.39 -8.19
C ALA A 114 13.55 -18.42 -9.18
N ASP A 115 12.32 -18.28 -8.68
CA ASP A 115 11.11 -18.24 -9.49
C ASP A 115 10.98 -16.88 -10.21
N ALA A 116 11.12 -15.75 -9.50
CA ALA A 116 10.96 -14.41 -10.05
C ALA A 116 12.10 -13.97 -10.99
N ARG A 117 13.30 -14.55 -10.85
CA ARG A 117 14.51 -14.23 -11.65
C ARG A 117 14.74 -12.72 -11.79
N PRO A 118 14.86 -11.98 -10.67
CA PRO A 118 15.01 -10.53 -10.72
C PRO A 118 16.30 -10.14 -11.43
N VAL A 119 16.26 -9.04 -12.19
CA VAL A 119 17.45 -8.52 -12.88
C VAL A 119 18.45 -7.87 -11.91
N VAL A 120 17.93 -7.36 -10.79
CA VAL A 120 18.69 -6.76 -9.69
C VAL A 120 18.03 -7.16 -8.37
N VAL A 121 18.84 -7.42 -7.35
CA VAL A 121 18.42 -7.55 -5.96
C VAL A 121 18.97 -6.34 -5.20
N LEU A 122 18.10 -5.64 -4.47
CA LEU A 122 18.47 -4.58 -3.53
C LEU A 122 18.32 -5.12 -2.11
N ASP A 123 19.43 -5.26 -1.41
CA ASP A 123 19.52 -5.85 -0.07
C ASP A 123 20.32 -4.99 0.93
N ASP A 124 20.93 -3.90 0.46
CA ASP A 124 21.70 -2.98 1.29
C ASP A 124 21.06 -1.56 1.33
N PRO A 125 20.50 -1.15 2.48
CA PRO A 125 20.00 0.21 2.70
C PRO A 125 21.07 1.30 2.51
N GLU A 126 22.34 1.03 2.83
CA GLU A 126 23.41 2.03 2.66
C GLU A 126 23.68 2.31 1.19
N HIS A 127 23.68 1.29 0.35
CA HIS A 127 23.77 1.47 -1.10
C HIS A 127 22.64 2.38 -1.62
N ILE A 128 21.40 2.16 -1.18
CA ILE A 128 20.24 2.99 -1.57
C ILE A 128 20.43 4.46 -1.16
N ARG A 129 20.97 4.72 0.03
CA ARG A 129 21.29 6.07 0.51
C ARG A 129 22.43 6.74 -0.27
N ALA A 130 23.45 5.96 -0.64
CA ALA A 130 24.68 6.45 -1.24
C ALA A 130 24.58 6.76 -2.74
N VAL A 131 23.55 6.25 -3.45
CA VAL A 131 23.39 6.48 -4.89
C VAL A 131 23.25 7.98 -5.19
N THR A 132 24.16 8.46 -6.04
CA THR A 132 24.14 9.80 -6.64
C THR A 132 23.84 9.71 -8.13
N GLY A 133 23.39 10.82 -8.73
CA GLY A 133 23.03 10.84 -10.15
C GLY A 133 22.01 11.93 -10.48
N PRO A 134 21.39 11.86 -11.67
CA PRO A 134 20.34 12.80 -12.06
C PRO A 134 19.13 12.72 -11.12
N GLU A 135 18.58 13.89 -10.78
CA GLU A 135 17.43 14.00 -9.87
C GLU A 135 16.10 14.23 -10.60
N HIS A 136 16.12 14.38 -11.93
CA HIS A 136 14.90 14.47 -12.73
C HIS A 136 14.21 13.10 -12.88
N THR A 137 12.88 13.11 -12.98
CA THR A 137 12.10 11.89 -13.23
C THR A 137 12.50 11.27 -14.57
N PRO A 138 12.86 9.97 -14.62
CA PRO A 138 13.20 9.31 -15.88
C PRO A 138 12.05 9.40 -16.89
N GLY A 139 12.37 9.83 -18.11
CA GLY A 139 11.48 9.78 -19.26
C GLY A 139 11.76 8.57 -20.15
N ASP A 140 11.00 8.45 -21.24
CA ASP A 140 11.19 7.35 -22.21
C ASP A 140 12.56 7.37 -22.91
N ALA A 141 13.22 8.54 -22.97
CA ALA A 141 14.58 8.66 -23.48
C ALA A 141 15.65 8.09 -22.53
N ASP A 142 15.35 8.03 -21.23
CA ASP A 142 16.23 7.45 -20.23
C ASP A 142 16.00 5.93 -20.13
N ARG A 143 14.74 5.49 -20.20
CA ARG A 143 14.35 4.08 -20.04
C ARG A 143 14.81 3.21 -21.22
N LEU A 144 14.91 1.92 -20.94
CA LEU A 144 15.24 0.89 -21.94
C LEU A 144 14.12 0.69 -22.98
N ALA A 145 12.89 1.02 -22.62
CA ALA A 145 11.70 1.00 -23.47
C ALA A 145 10.63 1.95 -22.89
N PRO A 146 9.66 2.42 -23.70
CA PRO A 146 8.53 3.19 -23.19
C PRO A 146 7.75 2.43 -22.12
N LEU A 147 7.34 3.13 -21.05
CA LEU A 147 6.54 2.54 -19.98
C LEU A 147 5.05 2.60 -20.35
N LEU A 148 4.39 1.44 -20.37
CA LEU A 148 2.96 1.31 -20.65
C LEU A 148 2.17 0.97 -19.37
N PRO A 149 0.91 1.40 -19.23
CA PRO A 149 0.06 1.02 -18.11
C PRO A 149 -0.12 -0.49 -17.92
N GLU A 150 -0.02 -1.26 -19.00
CA GLU A 150 -0.17 -2.72 -18.98
C GLU A 150 1.05 -3.44 -18.40
N HIS A 151 2.20 -2.77 -18.30
CA HIS A 151 3.39 -3.38 -17.72
C HIS A 151 3.22 -3.66 -16.22
N PRO A 152 3.86 -4.72 -15.69
CA PRO A 152 3.83 -5.07 -14.28
C PRO A 152 4.38 -3.94 -13.39
N ALA A 153 3.64 -3.58 -12.35
CA ALA A 153 4.03 -2.59 -11.35
C ALA A 153 4.67 -3.22 -10.12
N TYR A 154 4.15 -4.36 -9.69
CA TYR A 154 4.69 -5.11 -8.57
C TYR A 154 4.35 -6.60 -8.64
N VAL A 155 5.08 -7.39 -7.86
CA VAL A 155 4.85 -8.83 -7.66
C VAL A 155 4.76 -9.12 -6.16
N ILE A 156 3.72 -9.83 -5.75
CA ILE A 156 3.54 -10.30 -4.37
C ILE A 156 3.36 -11.81 -4.36
N TYR A 157 4.13 -12.52 -3.54
CA TYR A 157 4.00 -13.97 -3.39
C TYR A 157 2.94 -14.34 -2.36
N THR A 158 1.97 -15.15 -2.76
CA THR A 158 0.92 -15.69 -1.87
C THR A 158 1.10 -17.19 -1.66
N SER A 159 0.53 -17.73 -0.59
CA SER A 159 0.48 -19.19 -0.38
C SER A 159 -0.41 -19.81 -1.46
N GLY A 160 0.19 -20.53 -2.42
CA GLY A 160 -0.56 -21.24 -3.44
C GLY A 160 -1.39 -22.38 -2.86
N SER A 161 -2.51 -22.73 -3.49
CA SER A 161 -3.37 -23.85 -3.10
C SER A 161 -2.66 -25.22 -3.15
N THR A 162 -1.56 -25.31 -3.88
CA THR A 162 -0.69 -26.49 -4.01
C THR A 162 0.41 -26.54 -2.95
N GLY A 163 0.48 -25.57 -2.03
CA GLY A 163 1.55 -25.42 -1.03
C GLY A 163 2.83 -24.76 -1.57
N VAL A 164 2.96 -24.61 -2.89
CA VAL A 164 4.05 -23.84 -3.52
C VAL A 164 3.59 -22.38 -3.65
N PRO A 165 4.32 -21.40 -3.10
CA PRO A 165 3.97 -20.00 -3.26
C PRO A 165 3.93 -19.57 -4.73
N LYS A 166 3.01 -18.67 -5.08
CA LYS A 166 2.84 -18.14 -6.44
C LYS A 166 3.02 -16.63 -6.45
N GLY A 167 3.73 -16.09 -7.45
CA GLY A 167 3.86 -14.66 -7.67
C GLY A 167 2.63 -14.10 -8.38
N VAL A 168 1.90 -13.21 -7.72
CA VAL A 168 0.81 -12.43 -8.33
C VAL A 168 1.41 -11.16 -8.90
N MET A 169 1.36 -11.01 -10.23
CA MET A 169 1.81 -9.81 -10.94
C MET A 169 0.64 -8.86 -11.13
N VAL A 170 0.82 -7.60 -10.71
CA VAL A 170 -0.22 -6.56 -10.85
C VAL A 170 0.30 -5.43 -11.75
N PRO A 171 -0.44 -5.06 -12.82
CA PRO A 171 -0.02 -4.01 -13.74
C PRO A 171 -0.31 -2.60 -13.20
N HIS A 172 0.32 -1.59 -13.80
CA HIS A 172 0.09 -0.19 -13.44
C HIS A 172 -1.35 0.30 -13.70
N ALA A 173 -2.02 -0.23 -14.72
CA ALA A 173 -3.27 0.29 -15.26
C ALA A 173 -4.42 0.41 -14.23
N GLY A 174 -4.42 -0.43 -13.18
CA GLY A 174 -5.41 -0.40 -12.11
C GLY A 174 -5.08 0.57 -10.96
N LEU A 175 -3.82 0.97 -10.82
CA LEU A 175 -3.34 1.67 -9.63
C LEU A 175 -3.82 3.11 -9.52
N GLY A 176 -3.96 3.81 -10.64
CA GLY A 176 -4.53 5.16 -10.64
C GLY A 176 -6.00 5.18 -10.20
N ASN A 177 -6.79 4.19 -10.61
CA ASN A 177 -8.15 3.97 -10.10
C ASN A 177 -8.12 3.66 -8.61
N PHE A 178 -7.28 2.71 -8.21
CA PHE A 178 -7.21 2.23 -6.84
C PHE A 178 -6.80 3.34 -5.86
N ALA A 179 -5.75 4.10 -6.16
CA ALA A 179 -5.31 5.23 -5.34
C ALA A 179 -6.38 6.31 -5.20
N ALA A 180 -7.04 6.69 -6.31
CA ALA A 180 -8.09 7.70 -6.27
C ALA A 180 -9.32 7.22 -5.47
N ALA A 181 -9.75 5.97 -5.68
CA ALA A 181 -10.92 5.42 -5.01
C ALA A 181 -10.69 5.22 -3.50
N THR A 182 -9.51 4.75 -3.12
CA THR A 182 -9.14 4.55 -1.70
C THR A 182 -8.99 5.89 -0.98
N ALA A 183 -8.35 6.89 -1.60
CA ALA A 183 -8.25 8.23 -1.03
C ALA A 183 -9.64 8.86 -0.79
N GLU A 184 -10.57 8.71 -1.74
CA GLU A 184 -11.93 9.21 -1.59
C GLU A 184 -12.72 8.47 -0.50
N HIS A 185 -12.70 7.13 -0.52
CA HIS A 185 -13.51 6.30 0.38
C HIS A 185 -13.04 6.34 1.84
N TYR A 186 -11.72 6.34 2.03
CA TYR A 186 -11.09 6.44 3.35
C TYR A 186 -10.90 7.90 3.81
N GLN A 187 -11.25 8.87 2.95
CA GLN A 187 -11.17 10.31 3.21
C GLN A 187 -9.75 10.83 3.49
N VAL A 188 -8.75 10.24 2.81
CA VAL A 188 -7.38 10.72 2.85
C VAL A 188 -7.27 12.03 2.07
N ARG A 189 -6.59 13.00 2.68
CA ARG A 189 -6.31 14.33 2.11
C ARG A 189 -4.83 14.67 2.21
N PRO A 190 -4.32 15.60 1.38
CA PRO A 190 -2.99 16.15 1.55
C PRO A 190 -2.76 16.70 2.96
N GLY A 191 -1.62 16.35 3.57
CA GLY A 191 -1.29 16.67 4.96
C GLY A 191 -1.65 15.57 5.97
N ASP A 192 -2.41 14.56 5.56
CA ASP A 192 -2.69 13.40 6.39
C ASP A 192 -1.48 12.49 6.55
N ARG A 193 -1.55 11.60 7.53
CA ARG A 193 -0.51 10.61 7.88
C ARG A 193 -1.09 9.21 7.88
N VAL A 194 -0.59 8.36 6.99
CA VAL A 194 -0.96 6.95 6.86
C VAL A 194 0.15 6.09 7.46
N LEU A 195 -0.19 5.15 8.34
CA LEU A 195 0.78 4.21 8.91
C LEU A 195 1.16 3.13 7.89
N GLN A 196 2.46 2.87 7.74
CA GLN A 196 2.97 1.68 7.05
C GLN A 196 3.01 0.51 8.04
N PHE A 197 1.86 -0.10 8.31
CA PHE A 197 1.74 -1.17 9.30
C PHE A 197 2.16 -2.52 8.71
N SER A 198 1.69 -2.79 7.50
CA SER A 198 1.74 -4.10 6.86
C SER A 198 3.18 -4.52 6.53
N SER A 199 3.47 -5.83 6.61
CA SER A 199 4.74 -6.32 6.05
C SER A 199 4.78 -6.00 4.55
N PRO A 200 5.94 -5.56 4.02
CA PRO A 200 6.11 -5.29 2.59
C PRO A 200 5.78 -6.49 1.69
N SER A 201 5.92 -7.72 2.22
CA SER A 201 5.58 -8.94 1.47
C SER A 201 4.08 -9.19 1.34
N PHE A 202 3.23 -8.37 1.96
CA PHE A 202 1.78 -8.37 1.74
C PHE A 202 1.37 -7.12 0.96
N ASP A 203 0.43 -7.30 0.04
CA ASP A 203 -0.09 -6.24 -0.82
C ASP A 203 -0.93 -5.20 -0.07
N ALA A 204 -1.29 -5.46 1.20
CA ALA A 204 -1.77 -4.46 2.14
C ALA A 204 -0.81 -3.24 2.26
N SER A 205 0.50 -3.45 2.15
CA SER A 205 1.49 -2.35 2.08
C SER A 205 1.35 -1.48 0.82
N VAL A 206 0.90 -2.06 -0.30
CA VAL A 206 0.61 -1.31 -1.53
C VAL A 206 -0.65 -0.46 -1.36
N LEU A 207 -1.65 -0.90 -0.59
CA LEU A 207 -2.77 -0.04 -0.21
C LEU A 207 -2.30 1.14 0.66
N GLU A 208 -1.42 0.91 1.64
CA GLU A 208 -0.84 1.99 2.45
C GLU A 208 -0.09 3.01 1.56
N LEU A 209 0.69 2.55 0.57
CA LEU A 209 1.36 3.41 -0.42
C LEU A 209 0.36 4.17 -1.31
N CYS A 210 -0.67 3.50 -1.84
CA CYS A 210 -1.66 4.09 -2.73
C CYS A 210 -2.54 5.12 -2.04
N SER A 211 -2.94 4.83 -0.80
CA SER A 211 -3.74 5.73 0.03
C SER A 211 -2.91 6.84 0.68
N SER A 212 -1.58 6.87 0.52
CA SER A 212 -0.69 7.89 1.08
C SER A 212 -0.01 8.73 -0.01
N LEU A 213 1.17 8.29 -0.46
CA LEU A 213 2.05 9.02 -1.36
C LEU A 213 1.39 9.29 -2.71
N LEU A 214 0.55 8.37 -3.19
CA LEU A 214 -0.19 8.54 -4.44
C LEU A 214 -1.47 9.38 -4.28
N ALA A 215 -1.77 9.80 -3.05
CA ALA A 215 -2.89 10.67 -2.68
C ALA A 215 -2.45 12.00 -2.04
N GLY A 216 -1.14 12.26 -1.96
CA GLY A 216 -0.57 13.50 -1.41
C GLY A 216 -0.45 13.54 0.12
N ALA A 217 -0.72 12.42 0.80
CA ALA A 217 -0.52 12.25 2.23
C ALA A 217 0.85 11.66 2.54
N ALA A 218 1.30 11.82 3.78
CA ALA A 218 2.56 11.26 4.24
C ALA A 218 2.39 9.78 4.62
N LEU A 219 3.38 8.96 4.29
CA LEU A 219 3.54 7.60 4.78
C LEU A 219 4.46 7.61 6.01
N VAL A 220 4.01 7.02 7.10
CA VAL A 220 4.74 6.91 8.37
C VAL A 220 5.28 5.50 8.50
N VAL A 221 6.60 5.36 8.44
CA VAL A 221 7.34 4.14 8.71
C VAL A 221 7.54 4.04 10.23
N PRO A 222 6.86 3.10 10.90
CA PRO A 222 6.99 2.94 12.34
C PRO A 222 8.30 2.23 12.70
N PRO A 223 8.73 2.26 13.98
CA PRO A 223 9.91 1.54 14.44
C PRO A 223 9.83 0.03 14.15
N GLU A 224 10.98 -0.64 14.21
CA GLU A 224 11.05 -2.09 14.13
C GLU A 224 10.35 -2.74 15.33
N GLY A 225 9.79 -3.94 15.09
CA GLY A 225 9.14 -4.72 16.13
C GLY A 225 7.63 -4.90 15.91
N PRO A 226 7.01 -5.72 16.77
CA PRO A 226 5.57 -5.96 16.70
C PRO A 226 4.82 -4.70 17.12
N LEU A 227 3.96 -4.20 16.23
CA LEU A 227 3.05 -3.10 16.55
C LEU A 227 1.77 -3.68 17.14
N LEU A 228 1.84 -4.03 18.43
CA LEU A 228 0.75 -4.64 19.19
C LEU A 228 0.58 -3.93 20.54
N GLY A 229 -0.59 -4.07 21.15
CA GLY A 229 -0.87 -3.56 22.48
C GLY A 229 -0.70 -2.05 22.61
N ALA A 230 -0.18 -1.62 23.76
CA ALA A 230 0.10 -0.22 24.04
C ALA A 230 1.13 0.39 23.08
N GLU A 231 2.04 -0.41 22.50
CA GLU A 231 3.03 0.08 21.54
C GLU A 231 2.37 0.56 20.24
N LEU A 232 1.37 -0.17 19.75
CA LEU A 232 0.59 0.27 18.59
C LEU A 232 -0.10 1.61 18.87
N ALA A 233 -0.75 1.74 20.02
CA ALA A 233 -1.39 3.00 20.41
C ALA A 233 -0.37 4.15 20.58
N ALA A 234 0.81 3.86 21.14
CA ALA A 234 1.89 4.82 21.27
C ALA A 234 2.37 5.32 19.90
N VAL A 235 2.64 4.43 18.96
CA VAL A 235 3.04 4.79 17.59
C VAL A 235 1.98 5.63 16.88
N LEU A 236 0.70 5.24 16.99
CA LEU A 236 -0.40 6.01 16.40
C LEU A 236 -0.44 7.44 16.97
N ARG A 237 -0.23 7.61 18.26
CA ARG A 237 -0.26 8.91 18.96
C ARG A 237 0.99 9.74 18.70
N GLU A 238 2.18 9.19 18.90
CA GLU A 238 3.46 9.88 18.76
C GLU A 238 3.69 10.37 17.34
N HIS A 239 3.37 9.52 16.36
CA HIS A 239 3.43 9.89 14.96
C HIS A 239 2.12 10.49 14.45
N ARG A 240 1.19 10.93 15.30
CA ARG A 240 -0.05 11.62 14.89
C ARG A 240 -0.71 10.97 13.67
N VAL A 241 -0.77 9.64 13.68
CA VAL A 241 -1.30 8.85 12.57
C VAL A 241 -2.77 9.18 12.44
N THR A 242 -3.19 9.45 11.21
CA THR A 242 -4.58 9.79 10.90
C THR A 242 -5.34 8.62 10.29
N HIS A 243 -4.62 7.74 9.59
CA HIS A 243 -5.16 6.61 8.84
C HIS A 243 -4.28 5.39 9.04
N ALA A 244 -4.86 4.21 9.23
CA ALA A 244 -4.11 2.96 9.25
C ALA A 244 -4.99 1.80 8.80
N LEU A 245 -4.38 0.86 8.07
CA LEU A 245 -4.91 -0.48 7.88
C LEU A 245 -4.32 -1.39 8.95
N ILE A 246 -5.17 -1.96 9.81
CA ILE A 246 -4.72 -2.80 10.92
C ILE A 246 -5.60 -4.06 10.96
N PRO A 247 -5.01 -5.27 10.91
CA PRO A 247 -5.76 -6.51 11.03
C PRO A 247 -6.51 -6.61 12.38
N PRO A 248 -7.70 -7.21 12.42
CA PRO A 248 -8.46 -7.46 13.64
C PRO A 248 -7.62 -8.09 14.77
N ALA A 249 -6.78 -9.08 14.46
CA ALA A 249 -5.92 -9.73 15.45
C ALA A 249 -4.96 -8.76 16.16
N ALA A 250 -4.42 -7.75 15.46
CA ALA A 250 -3.55 -6.75 16.07
C ALA A 250 -4.34 -5.74 16.91
N LEU A 251 -5.50 -5.29 16.42
CA LEU A 251 -6.39 -4.39 17.16
C LEU A 251 -6.87 -4.99 18.48
N ALA A 252 -7.15 -6.29 18.51
CA ALA A 252 -7.60 -7.00 19.71
C ALA A 252 -6.58 -7.01 20.85
N THR A 253 -5.31 -6.73 20.55
CA THR A 253 -4.26 -6.65 21.58
C THR A 253 -4.20 -5.31 22.29
N VAL A 254 -4.81 -4.26 21.73
CA VAL A 254 -4.74 -2.89 22.27
C VAL A 254 -5.69 -2.75 23.47
N PRO A 255 -5.20 -2.28 24.63
CA PRO A 255 -6.06 -2.07 25.79
C PRO A 255 -7.16 -1.03 25.51
N PRO A 256 -8.43 -1.26 25.93
CA PRO A 256 -9.54 -0.35 25.64
C PRO A 256 -9.32 1.10 26.10
N GLU A 257 -8.59 1.32 27.19
CA GLU A 257 -8.25 2.65 27.70
C GLU A 257 -7.43 3.48 26.69
N GLU A 258 -6.48 2.85 25.99
CA GLU A 258 -5.68 3.51 24.96
C GLU A 258 -6.55 3.94 23.76
N VAL A 259 -7.59 3.16 23.46
CA VAL A 259 -8.53 3.44 22.37
C VAL A 259 -9.46 4.61 22.70
N HIS A 260 -9.96 4.68 23.93
CA HIS A 260 -10.90 5.73 24.35
C HIS A 260 -10.23 7.07 24.65
N GLU A 261 -9.03 7.06 25.25
CA GLU A 261 -8.38 8.27 25.77
C GLU A 261 -7.19 8.75 24.93
N GLY A 262 -6.70 7.95 23.97
CA GLY A 262 -5.32 8.08 23.48
C GLY A 262 -5.10 8.54 22.03
N LEU A 263 -6.13 8.71 21.20
CA LEU A 263 -5.95 8.79 19.73
C LEU A 263 -6.73 9.94 19.02
N PRO A 264 -6.52 11.22 19.38
CA PRO A 264 -7.31 12.35 18.86
C PRO A 264 -7.12 12.63 17.36
N GLU A 265 -5.96 12.30 16.80
CA GLU A 265 -5.66 12.49 15.37
C GLU A 265 -6.10 11.30 14.51
N PHE A 266 -6.39 10.15 15.13
CA PHE A 266 -6.68 8.90 14.43
C PHE A 266 -8.13 8.88 13.94
N ARG A 267 -8.32 9.31 12.69
CA ARG A 267 -9.64 9.58 12.10
C ARG A 267 -10.22 8.40 11.34
N THR A 268 -9.39 7.58 10.69
CA THR A 268 -9.86 6.46 9.87
C THR A 268 -9.09 5.19 10.16
N LEU A 269 -9.80 4.17 10.65
CA LEU A 269 -9.32 2.81 10.79
C LEU A 269 -9.87 1.96 9.64
N ILE A 270 -8.98 1.29 8.92
CA ILE A 270 -9.33 0.29 7.92
C ILE A 270 -9.01 -1.06 8.55
N VAL A 271 -9.94 -2.00 8.47
CA VAL A 271 -9.73 -3.41 8.83
C VAL A 271 -9.87 -4.27 7.58
N GLY A 272 -9.16 -5.39 7.55
CA GLY A 272 -9.16 -6.33 6.44
C GLY A 272 -8.25 -7.51 6.72
N ALA A 273 -7.99 -8.33 5.69
CA ALA A 273 -7.25 -9.60 5.72
C ALA A 273 -7.91 -10.74 6.52
N GLU A 274 -8.66 -10.41 7.58
CA GLU A 274 -9.36 -11.36 8.44
C GLU A 274 -10.80 -10.90 8.72
N ALA A 275 -11.64 -11.81 9.19
CA ALA A 275 -12.98 -11.45 9.66
C ALA A 275 -12.86 -10.57 10.91
N CYS A 276 -13.52 -9.41 10.91
CA CYS A 276 -13.55 -8.50 12.05
C CYS A 276 -14.72 -8.87 12.98
N PRO A 277 -14.47 -9.16 14.26
CA PRO A 277 -15.53 -9.38 15.25
C PRO A 277 -16.32 -8.11 15.61
N ALA A 278 -17.58 -8.27 16.00
CA ALA A 278 -18.46 -7.16 16.39
C ALA A 278 -17.93 -6.33 17.58
N ASP A 279 -17.31 -6.97 18.58
CA ASP A 279 -16.75 -6.30 19.76
C ASP A 279 -15.59 -5.35 19.41
N LEU A 280 -14.80 -5.66 18.36
CA LEU A 280 -13.82 -4.72 17.84
C LEU A 280 -14.47 -3.51 17.17
N VAL A 281 -15.59 -3.70 16.47
CA VAL A 281 -16.36 -2.58 15.90
C VAL A 281 -16.90 -1.68 17.02
N ASP A 282 -17.47 -2.28 18.05
CA ASP A 282 -18.01 -1.57 19.22
C ASP A 282 -16.94 -0.74 19.95
N LEU A 283 -15.72 -1.26 20.02
CA LEU A 283 -14.59 -0.58 20.65
C LEU A 283 -13.96 0.50 19.76
N TRP A 284 -13.75 0.21 18.47
CA TRP A 284 -12.92 1.06 17.61
C TRP A 284 -13.69 2.05 16.75
N ALA A 285 -14.94 1.77 16.39
CA ALA A 285 -15.74 2.68 15.56
C ALA A 285 -16.14 4.00 16.27
N PRO A 286 -16.43 4.05 17.58
CA PRO A 286 -16.78 5.31 18.23
C PRO A 286 -15.70 6.40 18.08
N GLY A 287 -16.13 7.61 17.71
CA GLY A 287 -15.26 8.78 17.61
C GLY A 287 -14.37 8.83 16.36
N ARG A 288 -14.45 7.83 15.47
CA ARG A 288 -13.66 7.76 14.23
C ARG A 288 -14.41 7.03 13.12
N ARG A 289 -13.87 7.06 11.91
CA ARG A 289 -14.37 6.27 10.79
C ARG A 289 -13.73 4.89 10.85
N MET A 290 -14.53 3.83 10.89
CA MET A 290 -14.05 2.45 10.73
C MET A 290 -14.63 1.85 9.45
N VAL A 291 -13.79 1.21 8.64
CA VAL A 291 -14.20 0.59 7.36
C VAL A 291 -13.65 -0.81 7.26
N ASN A 292 -14.51 -1.79 6.95
CA ASN A 292 -14.06 -3.13 6.60
C ASN A 292 -13.80 -3.23 5.09
N SER A 293 -12.65 -3.78 4.73
CA SER A 293 -12.17 -3.92 3.37
C SER A 293 -11.77 -5.37 3.09
N TYR A 294 -12.12 -5.84 1.90
CA TYR A 294 -11.90 -7.22 1.48
C TYR A 294 -11.39 -7.26 0.05
N GLY A 295 -10.37 -8.07 -0.20
CA GLY A 295 -9.91 -8.39 -1.54
C GLY A 295 -8.79 -9.42 -1.49
N PRO A 296 -8.71 -10.33 -2.47
CA PRO A 296 -7.53 -11.14 -2.68
C PRO A 296 -6.45 -10.34 -3.42
N THR A 297 -5.20 -10.79 -3.34
CA THR A 297 -4.08 -10.16 -4.05
C THR A 297 -4.28 -10.12 -5.55
N GLU A 298 -4.91 -11.13 -6.12
CA GLU A 298 -5.25 -11.24 -7.54
C GLU A 298 -6.22 -10.16 -8.03
N ALA A 299 -6.93 -9.48 -7.12
CA ALA A 299 -7.86 -8.40 -7.43
C ALA A 299 -7.30 -7.00 -7.12
N THR A 300 -5.98 -6.87 -6.89
CA THR A 300 -5.32 -5.62 -6.48
C THR A 300 -5.78 -5.14 -5.10
N VAL A 301 -5.38 -5.87 -4.06
CA VAL A 301 -5.51 -5.55 -2.63
C VAL A 301 -6.95 -5.53 -2.08
N VAL A 302 -7.83 -4.67 -2.60
CA VAL A 302 -9.21 -4.53 -2.13
C VAL A 302 -10.16 -4.56 -3.32
N ALA A 303 -11.15 -5.45 -3.24
CA ALA A 303 -12.22 -5.63 -4.22
C ALA A 303 -13.57 -5.06 -3.73
N THR A 304 -13.82 -5.11 -2.42
CA THR A 304 -15.03 -4.58 -1.78
C THR A 304 -14.73 -3.89 -0.47
N TRP A 305 -15.58 -2.94 -0.07
CA TRP A 305 -15.51 -2.28 1.23
C TRP A 305 -16.88 -1.87 1.73
N THR A 306 -17.00 -1.68 3.04
CA THR A 306 -18.21 -1.14 3.67
C THR A 306 -18.26 0.38 3.61
N ASP A 307 -19.43 0.94 3.91
CA ASP A 307 -19.50 2.32 4.42
C ASP A 307 -18.91 2.39 5.85
N ALA A 308 -19.11 3.51 6.56
CA ALA A 308 -18.67 3.58 7.97
C ALA A 308 -19.37 2.49 8.78
N LEU A 309 -18.60 1.73 9.55
CA LEU A 309 -19.17 0.83 10.54
C LEU A 309 -19.65 1.63 11.75
N GLU A 310 -20.71 1.13 12.37
CA GLU A 310 -21.29 1.71 13.59
C GLU A 310 -21.27 0.67 14.71
N ALA A 311 -21.00 1.13 15.93
CA ALA A 311 -21.11 0.28 17.12
C ALA A 311 -22.56 -0.25 17.26
N GLY A 312 -22.70 -1.53 17.63
CA GLY A 312 -23.97 -2.24 17.74
C GLY A 312 -24.49 -2.81 16.42
N SER A 313 -23.76 -2.64 15.30
CA SER A 313 -24.17 -3.16 13.98
C SER A 313 -23.91 -4.65 13.77
N GLY A 314 -23.24 -5.31 14.72
CA GLY A 314 -22.87 -6.73 14.65
C GLY A 314 -21.60 -6.97 13.81
N ASN A 315 -21.46 -8.18 13.27
CA ASN A 315 -20.30 -8.52 12.45
C ASN A 315 -20.34 -7.75 11.12
N PRO A 316 -19.27 -7.03 10.74
CA PRO A 316 -19.25 -6.23 9.53
C PRO A 316 -19.27 -7.11 8.27
N PRO A 317 -20.08 -6.77 7.25
CA PRO A 317 -20.04 -7.43 5.96
C PRO A 317 -18.76 -7.05 5.20
N ILE A 318 -18.50 -7.68 4.06
CA ILE A 318 -17.41 -7.29 3.14
C ILE A 318 -17.78 -6.08 2.24
N GLY A 319 -19.05 -5.67 2.27
CA GLY A 319 -19.53 -4.43 1.67
C GLY A 319 -19.80 -4.52 0.16
N ARG A 320 -19.46 -3.45 -0.56
CA ARG A 320 -19.81 -3.21 -1.98
C ARG A 320 -18.54 -3.10 -2.84
N PRO A 321 -18.62 -3.40 -4.15
CA PRO A 321 -17.47 -3.28 -5.04
C PRO A 321 -16.93 -1.84 -5.10
N LEU A 322 -15.60 -1.72 -5.19
CA LEU A 322 -14.97 -0.43 -5.47
C LEU A 322 -15.28 0.06 -6.90
N PRO A 323 -15.06 1.35 -7.20
CA PRO A 323 -15.11 1.89 -8.55
C PRO A 323 -14.32 1.05 -9.57
N ASN A 324 -14.92 0.83 -10.74
CA ASN A 324 -14.40 0.01 -11.83
C ASN A 324 -14.22 -1.49 -11.52
N THR A 325 -14.81 -1.98 -10.43
CA THR A 325 -14.82 -3.41 -10.07
C THR A 325 -16.22 -3.98 -10.14
N ARG A 326 -16.34 -5.25 -10.54
CA ARG A 326 -17.60 -6.00 -10.51
C ARG A 326 -17.44 -7.26 -9.69
N VAL A 327 -18.46 -7.57 -8.91
CA VAL A 327 -18.50 -8.75 -8.04
C VAL A 327 -19.74 -9.57 -8.37
N TYR A 328 -19.57 -10.89 -8.38
CA TYR A 328 -20.63 -11.84 -8.66
C TYR A 328 -20.64 -12.92 -7.57
N VAL A 329 -21.83 -13.26 -7.08
CA VAL A 329 -22.06 -14.46 -6.28
C VAL A 329 -22.80 -15.43 -7.18
N LEU A 330 -22.20 -16.58 -7.42
CA LEU A 330 -22.73 -17.61 -8.31
C LEU A 330 -23.19 -18.80 -7.46
N ASP A 331 -24.25 -19.46 -7.89
CA ASP A 331 -24.67 -20.73 -7.33
C ASP A 331 -23.80 -21.89 -7.84
N GLU A 332 -23.99 -23.06 -7.23
CA GLU A 332 -23.52 -24.32 -7.80
C GLU A 332 -24.52 -24.69 -8.91
N ALA A 333 -24.10 -24.58 -10.17
CA ALA A 333 -24.95 -24.84 -11.34
C ALA A 333 -25.58 -26.25 -11.34
#